data_AF-A0A8C3FG25-F1
#
_entry.id   AF-A0A8C3FG25-F1
#
_cell.length_a   1.000
_cell.length_b   1.000
_cell.length_c   1.000
_cell.angle_alpha   90.00
_cell.angle_beta   90.00
_cell.angle_gamma   90.00
#
_symmetry.space_group_name_H-M   'P 1'
#
loop_
_entity.id
_entity.type
_entity.pdbx_description
1 polymer ?
#
loop_
_entity_poly.entity_id
_entity_poly.type
_entity_poly.pdbx_seq_one_letter_code
_entity_poly.pdbx_strand_id
1 'polypeptide(L)'
;MSGPSVQTSPIIPKPRGGRAHYATWGFIVLCVFALYHMEQSWNHAAENITFYFTALQIGALLRGVCNFVEEIWHVQSRHRSSWWRVVVACLSPSLRCHALLLLVSICAYIALFGETGLQLFLNLILVCLCQLLSFAFGLQSPSAVEMSEICEKNNCNVAHGLAWSYYVGYLKLVLPRLKDLISEFNRANNNLLKCKETWKLHILLPMSCEIYDDLQKADSHIQYWKDLPALQLDRAGTKWRSYKQSIYTILGEDKKLNYCIVEYAPPLQSLYAMSQDESAAFGREDRLEQAQLFCRTLGEILQRSKECAGCYRLIVYEESGDSDSHFLSKEILKHIRQQHLEEYTMCEGNHESSTFLSTEPNILISDSELPGPLRSDGF
;
A
#
# COMPACT_ATOMS: atom_id res chain seq x y z
N MET A 1 -25.81 44.73 -23.67
CA MET A 1 -26.68 43.80 -22.92
C MET A 1 -25.79 42.67 -22.40
N SER A 2 -25.35 42.80 -21.16
CA SER A 2 -24.63 41.76 -20.43
C SER A 2 -25.63 40.65 -20.09
N GLY A 3 -25.47 39.48 -20.70
CA GLY A 3 -26.25 38.29 -20.36
C GLY A 3 -25.97 37.88 -18.90
N PRO A 4 -26.96 37.36 -18.17
CA PRO A 4 -26.77 36.97 -16.79
C PRO A 4 -25.77 35.81 -16.75
N SER A 5 -24.65 36.00 -16.05
CA SER A 5 -23.73 34.92 -15.72
C SER A 5 -24.45 33.96 -14.79
N VAL A 6 -24.95 32.85 -15.33
CA VAL A 6 -25.48 31.75 -14.53
C VAL A 6 -24.31 31.19 -13.74
N GLN A 7 -24.20 31.57 -12.46
CA GLN A 7 -23.33 30.88 -11.51
C GLN A 7 -23.91 29.47 -11.32
N THR A 8 -23.49 28.54 -12.16
CA THR A 8 -23.67 27.11 -11.91
C THR A 8 -22.72 26.73 -10.78
N SER A 9 -23.20 26.84 -9.54
CA SER A 9 -22.51 26.25 -8.40
C SER A 9 -22.31 24.76 -8.67
N PRO A 10 -21.09 24.21 -8.50
CA PRO A 10 -20.83 22.81 -8.77
C PRO A 10 -21.72 21.93 -7.88
N ILE A 11 -22.29 20.88 -8.46
CA ILE A 11 -23.09 19.90 -7.72
C ILE A 11 -22.13 19.06 -6.87
N ILE A 12 -22.03 19.37 -5.59
CA ILE A 12 -21.24 18.61 -4.62
C ILE A 12 -22.15 17.53 -4.01
N PRO A 13 -21.76 16.24 -4.06
CA PRO A 13 -22.53 15.17 -3.46
C PRO A 13 -22.65 15.39 -1.94
N LYS A 14 -23.86 15.19 -1.41
CA LYS A 14 -24.11 15.24 0.04
C LYS A 14 -23.75 13.90 0.68
N PRO A 15 -23.40 13.88 1.98
CA PRO A 15 -23.24 12.64 2.73
C PRO A 15 -24.48 11.76 2.64
N ARG A 16 -24.29 10.44 2.60
CA ARG A 16 -25.37 9.47 2.49
C ARG A 16 -26.22 9.45 3.76
N GLY A 17 -27.55 9.56 3.59
CA GLY A 17 -28.50 9.67 4.70
C GLY A 17 -29.11 8.35 5.19
N GLY A 18 -28.54 7.19 4.85
CA GLY A 18 -29.00 5.88 5.37
C GLY A 18 -30.37 5.40 4.91
N ARG A 19 -30.96 5.99 3.85
CA ARG A 19 -32.33 5.68 3.38
C ARG A 19 -32.55 4.22 3.01
N ALA A 20 -31.50 3.52 2.57
CA ALA A 20 -31.56 2.09 2.27
C ALA A 20 -31.99 1.26 3.49
N HIS A 21 -31.56 1.64 4.70
CA HIS A 21 -31.92 0.93 5.93
C HIS A 21 -33.43 0.99 6.22
N TYR A 22 -34.06 2.16 6.01
CA TYR A 22 -35.51 2.30 6.18
C TYR A 22 -36.29 1.52 5.11
N ALA A 23 -35.79 1.49 3.88
CA ALA A 23 -36.39 0.67 2.82
C ALA A 23 -36.35 -0.82 3.18
N THR A 24 -35.25 -1.32 3.74
CA THR A 24 -35.13 -2.71 4.22
C THR A 24 -36.23 -3.06 5.22
N TRP A 25 -36.47 -2.22 6.23
CA TRP A 25 -37.56 -2.44 7.19
C TRP A 25 -38.94 -2.44 6.53
N GLY A 26 -39.17 -1.55 5.55
CA GLY A 26 -40.40 -1.54 4.76
C GLY A 26 -40.63 -2.85 4.01
N PHE A 27 -39.59 -3.40 3.37
CA PHE A 27 -39.69 -4.69 2.68
C PHE A 27 -39.89 -5.87 3.65
N ILE A 28 -39.26 -5.85 4.83
CA ILE A 28 -39.49 -6.87 5.85
C ILE A 28 -40.97 -6.91 6.26
N VAL A 29 -41.57 -5.76 6.55
CA VAL A 29 -42.99 -5.66 6.91
C VAL A 29 -43.88 -6.18 5.78
N LEU A 30 -43.56 -5.83 4.52
CA LEU A 30 -44.29 -6.31 3.35
C LEU A 30 -44.22 -7.84 3.20
N CYS A 31 -43.05 -8.44 3.40
CA CYS A 31 -42.88 -9.90 3.36
C CYS A 31 -43.69 -10.60 4.46
N VAL A 32 -43.69 -10.06 5.69
CA VAL A 32 -44.48 -10.61 6.80
C VAL A 32 -45.98 -10.53 6.50
N PHE A 33 -46.44 -9.41 5.95
CA PHE A 33 -47.83 -9.24 5.54
C PHE A 33 -48.23 -10.22 4.43
N ALA A 34 -47.36 -10.44 3.43
CA ALA A 34 -47.59 -11.43 2.39
C ALA A 34 -47.69 -12.85 2.95
N LEU A 35 -46.78 -13.24 3.86
CA LEU A 35 -46.81 -14.55 4.52
C LEU A 35 -48.09 -14.77 5.33
N TYR A 36 -48.58 -13.73 6.02
CA TYR A 36 -49.85 -13.78 6.74
C TYR A 36 -51.04 -14.07 5.81
N HIS A 37 -51.05 -13.45 4.62
CA HIS A 37 -52.13 -13.63 3.64
C HIS A 37 -52.11 -14.96 2.89
N MET A 38 -50.95 -15.64 2.80
CA MET A 38 -50.84 -16.93 2.11
C MET A 38 -51.29 -18.13 2.97
N GLU A 39 -51.85 -17.88 4.17
CA GLU A 39 -52.37 -18.90 5.09
C GLU A 39 -51.38 -20.05 5.38
N GLN A 40 -50.08 -19.78 5.26
CA GLN A 40 -49.04 -20.77 5.51
C GLN A 40 -48.96 -21.06 7.01
N SER A 41 -48.77 -22.33 7.37
CA SER A 41 -48.57 -22.69 8.77
C SER A 41 -47.30 -22.03 9.32
N TRP A 42 -47.42 -21.29 10.42
CA TRP A 42 -46.31 -20.58 11.05
C TRP A 42 -45.14 -21.49 11.43
N ASN A 43 -45.40 -22.76 11.75
CA ASN A 43 -44.36 -23.75 12.08
C ASN A 43 -43.46 -24.06 10.89
N HIS A 44 -44.01 -24.41 9.73
CA HIS A 44 -43.22 -24.66 8.52
C HIS A 44 -42.51 -23.40 7.99
N ALA A 45 -43.10 -22.22 8.17
CA ALA A 45 -42.42 -20.97 7.85
C ALA A 45 -41.21 -20.74 8.77
N ALA A 46 -41.38 -20.96 10.09
CA ALA A 46 -40.31 -20.82 11.07
C ALA A 46 -39.17 -21.84 10.85
N GLU A 47 -39.51 -23.09 10.54
CA GLU A 47 -38.57 -24.15 10.14
C GLU A 47 -37.69 -23.71 8.96
N ASN A 48 -38.32 -23.29 7.86
CA ASN A 48 -37.61 -22.86 6.66
C ASN A 48 -36.74 -21.61 6.90
N ILE A 49 -37.29 -20.60 7.58
CA ILE A 49 -36.55 -19.37 7.93
C ILE A 49 -35.32 -19.74 8.78
N THR A 50 -35.48 -20.61 9.77
CA THR A 50 -34.39 -21.06 10.64
C THR A 50 -33.30 -21.77 9.84
N PHE A 51 -33.68 -22.63 8.89
CA PHE A 51 -32.72 -23.31 8.01
C PHE A 51 -31.94 -22.32 7.14
N TYR A 52 -32.62 -21.43 6.40
CA TYR A 52 -31.96 -20.45 5.54
C TYR A 52 -31.10 -19.47 6.34
N PHE A 53 -31.56 -19.04 7.51
CA PHE A 53 -30.81 -18.15 8.38
C PHE A 53 -29.54 -18.82 8.91
N THR A 54 -29.63 -20.09 9.33
CA THR A 54 -28.46 -20.90 9.74
C THR A 54 -27.46 -21.02 8.60
N ALA A 55 -27.93 -21.28 7.37
CA ALA A 55 -27.07 -21.36 6.19
C ALA A 55 -26.30 -20.06 5.92
N LEU A 56 -26.92 -18.89 6.13
CA LEU A 56 -26.25 -17.59 6.01
C LEU A 56 -25.15 -17.41 7.07
N GLN A 57 -25.39 -17.82 8.33
CA GLN A 57 -24.37 -17.73 9.38
C GLN A 57 -23.17 -18.65 9.10
N ILE A 58 -23.43 -19.88 8.62
CA ILE A 58 -22.37 -20.81 8.20
C ILE A 58 -21.53 -20.19 7.07
N GLY A 59 -22.17 -19.58 6.08
CA GLY A 59 -21.46 -18.90 4.99
C GLY A 59 -20.56 -17.76 5.47
N ALA A 60 -21.04 -16.92 6.40
CA ALA A 60 -20.24 -15.84 6.98
C ALA A 60 -19.02 -16.37 7.75
N LEU A 61 -19.19 -17.45 8.52
CA LEU A 61 -18.10 -18.09 9.27
C LEU A 61 -17.08 -18.74 8.34
N LEU A 62 -17.53 -19.48 7.31
CA LEU A 62 -16.65 -20.06 6.29
C LEU A 62 -15.81 -18.99 5.60
N ARG A 63 -16.43 -17.86 5.22
CA ARG A 63 -15.69 -16.72 4.65
C ARG A 63 -14.63 -16.19 5.62
N GLY A 64 -14.98 -16.07 6.90
CA GLY A 64 -14.03 -15.68 7.95
C GLY A 64 -12.84 -16.63 8.05
N VAL A 65 -13.07 -17.95 7.96
CA VAL A 65 -12.00 -18.96 7.93
C VAL A 65 -11.15 -18.83 6.67
N CYS A 66 -11.75 -18.67 5.48
CA CYS A 66 -11.00 -18.48 4.24
C CYS A 66 -10.09 -17.24 4.31
N ASN A 67 -10.60 -16.12 4.82
CA ASN A 67 -9.83 -14.90 5.01
C ASN A 67 -8.70 -15.08 6.04
N PHE A 68 -8.97 -15.84 7.11
CA PHE A 68 -7.96 -16.15 8.12
C PHE A 68 -6.78 -16.94 7.52
N VAL A 69 -7.05 -17.90 6.62
CA VAL A 69 -5.99 -18.65 5.93
C VAL A 69 -5.04 -17.74 5.16
N GLU A 70 -5.57 -16.72 4.47
CA GLU A 70 -4.74 -15.72 3.78
C GLU A 70 -3.94 -14.87 4.76
N GLU A 71 -4.58 -14.41 5.84
CA GLU A 71 -3.95 -13.53 6.83
C GLU A 71 -2.83 -14.21 7.65
N ILE A 72 -2.80 -15.54 7.72
CA ILE A 72 -1.66 -16.30 8.31
C ILE A 72 -0.34 -15.95 7.61
N TRP A 73 -0.36 -15.72 6.30
CA TRP A 73 0.85 -15.37 5.54
C TRP A 73 1.32 -13.93 5.79
N HIS A 74 0.48 -13.11 6.42
CA HIS A 74 0.74 -11.70 6.70
C HIS A 74 0.96 -11.41 8.20
N VAL A 75 1.14 -12.45 9.04
CA VAL A 75 1.35 -12.33 10.49
C VAL A 75 2.56 -11.43 10.81
N GLN A 76 3.69 -11.63 10.11
CA GLN A 76 4.91 -10.87 10.36
C GLN A 76 4.83 -9.44 9.84
N SER A 77 4.35 -9.26 8.60
CA SER A 77 4.38 -7.95 7.92
C SER A 77 3.24 -7.02 8.32
N ARG A 78 2.03 -7.55 8.59
CA ARG A 78 0.83 -6.76 8.89
C ARG A 78 0.48 -6.75 10.37
N HIS A 79 0.68 -7.88 11.07
CA HIS A 79 0.26 -8.04 12.47
C HIS A 79 1.41 -8.03 13.48
N ARG A 80 2.62 -7.62 13.05
CA ARG A 80 3.83 -7.47 13.90
C ARG A 80 4.13 -8.75 14.71
N SER A 81 4.03 -9.91 14.05
CA SER A 81 4.29 -11.23 14.64
C SER A 81 3.31 -11.64 15.77
N SER A 82 2.18 -10.95 15.92
CA SER A 82 1.17 -11.27 16.94
C SER A 82 0.02 -12.08 16.36
N TRP A 83 0.00 -13.38 16.67
CA TRP A 83 -1.10 -14.29 16.31
C TRP A 83 -2.46 -13.85 16.86
N TRP A 84 -2.48 -13.27 18.06
CA TRP A 84 -3.70 -12.76 18.67
C TRP A 84 -4.33 -11.63 17.85
N ARG A 85 -3.52 -10.73 17.28
CA ARG A 85 -4.02 -9.63 16.44
C ARG A 85 -4.65 -10.15 15.14
N VAL A 86 -4.07 -11.19 14.55
CA VAL A 86 -4.60 -11.85 13.34
C VAL A 86 -5.97 -12.45 13.63
N VAL A 87 -6.06 -13.18 14.75
CA VAL A 87 -7.29 -13.81 15.24
C VAL A 87 -8.34 -12.75 15.55
N VAL A 88 -8.00 -11.65 16.21
CA VAL A 88 -8.93 -10.54 16.51
C VAL A 88 -9.39 -9.80 15.25
N ALA A 89 -8.48 -9.55 14.29
CA ALA A 89 -8.82 -8.89 13.03
C ALA A 89 -9.78 -9.74 12.19
N CYS A 90 -9.59 -11.06 12.18
CA CYS A 90 -10.50 -11.99 11.49
C CYS A 90 -11.80 -12.22 12.28
N LEU A 91 -11.73 -12.32 13.62
CA LEU A 91 -12.86 -12.37 14.56
C LEU A 91 -13.38 -10.97 14.91
N SER A 92 -13.54 -10.15 13.88
CA SER A 92 -14.20 -8.85 13.99
C SER A 92 -15.53 -8.97 14.76
N PRO A 93 -16.02 -7.90 15.40
CA PRO A 93 -17.27 -7.94 16.18
C PRO A 93 -18.45 -8.57 15.42
N SER A 94 -18.48 -8.43 14.10
CA SER A 94 -19.46 -9.09 13.23
C SER A 94 -19.36 -10.61 13.27
N LEU A 95 -18.16 -11.21 13.25
CA LEU A 95 -17.99 -12.66 13.30
C LEU A 95 -18.44 -13.25 14.65
N ARG A 96 -18.26 -12.50 15.75
CA ARG A 96 -18.81 -12.88 17.06
C ARG A 96 -20.34 -12.86 17.05
N CYS A 97 -20.95 -11.86 16.43
CA CYS A 97 -22.40 -11.81 16.23
C CYS A 97 -22.86 -13.00 15.38
N HIS A 98 -22.18 -13.32 14.28
CA HIS A 98 -22.51 -14.48 13.44
C HIS A 98 -22.42 -15.81 14.20
N ALA A 99 -21.40 -15.99 15.05
CA ALA A 99 -21.28 -17.19 15.89
C ALA A 99 -22.40 -17.30 16.94
N LEU A 100 -22.77 -16.18 17.59
CA LEU A 100 -23.89 -16.16 18.54
C LEU A 100 -25.22 -16.44 17.84
N LEU A 101 -25.45 -15.83 16.67
CA LEU A 101 -26.64 -16.06 15.86
C LEU A 101 -26.71 -17.51 15.37
N LEU A 102 -25.57 -18.12 15.02
CA LEU A 102 -25.50 -19.54 14.67
C LEU A 102 -25.88 -20.42 15.86
N LEU A 103 -25.38 -20.12 17.07
CA LEU A 103 -25.74 -20.90 18.26
C LEU A 103 -27.26 -20.84 18.52
N VAL A 104 -27.84 -19.64 18.44
CA VAL A 104 -29.30 -19.44 18.60
C VAL A 104 -30.06 -20.17 17.50
N SER A 105 -29.61 -20.11 16.25
CA SER A 105 -30.28 -20.76 15.13
C SER A 105 -30.17 -22.29 15.20
N ILE A 106 -29.07 -22.85 15.71
CA ILE A 106 -28.92 -24.28 15.98
C ILE A 106 -29.85 -24.72 17.11
N CYS A 107 -29.95 -23.96 18.20
CA CYS A 107 -30.89 -24.26 19.28
C CYS A 107 -32.35 -24.23 18.79
N ALA A 108 -32.72 -23.22 17.99
CA ALA A 108 -34.03 -23.14 17.36
C ALA A 108 -34.26 -24.29 16.38
N TYR A 109 -33.25 -24.66 15.59
CA TYR A 109 -33.32 -25.78 14.68
C TYR A 109 -33.58 -27.09 15.42
N ILE A 110 -32.84 -27.39 16.49
CA ILE A 110 -33.04 -28.61 17.29
C ILE A 110 -34.42 -28.63 17.96
N ALA A 111 -34.92 -27.48 18.40
CA ALA A 111 -36.24 -27.38 19.03
C ALA A 111 -37.41 -27.54 18.04
N LEU A 112 -37.23 -27.10 16.79
CA LEU A 112 -38.24 -27.15 15.73
C LEU A 112 -38.20 -28.46 14.93
N PHE A 113 -37.00 -29.00 14.68
CA PHE A 113 -36.78 -30.17 13.85
C PHE A 113 -36.48 -31.41 14.69
N GLY A 114 -37.37 -32.40 14.64
CA GLY A 114 -37.14 -33.75 15.17
C GLY A 114 -36.40 -34.69 14.20
N GLU A 115 -35.56 -34.15 13.30
CA GLU A 115 -34.94 -34.92 12.22
C GLU A 115 -33.82 -35.87 12.67
N THR A 116 -33.61 -36.93 11.89
CA THR A 116 -32.49 -37.88 12.08
C THR A 116 -31.14 -37.26 11.70
N GLY A 117 -30.09 -37.54 12.48
CA GLY A 117 -28.79 -36.85 12.35
C GLY A 117 -28.09 -36.97 10.98
N LEU A 118 -28.42 -37.96 10.16
CA LEU A 118 -27.81 -38.16 8.84
C LEU A 118 -28.27 -37.12 7.80
N GLN A 119 -29.56 -36.76 7.80
CA GLN A 119 -30.11 -35.80 6.85
C GLN A 119 -29.61 -34.38 7.12
N LEU A 120 -29.48 -34.05 8.40
CA LEU A 120 -28.86 -32.81 8.86
C LEU A 120 -27.41 -32.67 8.39
N PHE A 121 -26.63 -33.75 8.48
CA PHE A 121 -25.24 -33.76 8.05
C PHE A 121 -25.09 -33.54 6.53
N LEU A 122 -25.92 -34.19 5.72
CA LEU A 122 -25.93 -33.98 4.27
C LEU A 122 -26.34 -32.55 3.89
N ASN A 123 -27.38 -32.01 4.53
CA ASN A 123 -27.81 -30.62 4.30
C ASN A 123 -26.71 -29.63 4.67
N LEU A 124 -25.97 -29.88 5.76
CA LEU A 124 -24.84 -29.04 6.17
C LEU A 124 -23.71 -29.07 5.12
N ILE A 125 -23.34 -30.26 4.61
CA ILE A 125 -22.33 -30.39 3.56
C ILE A 125 -22.75 -29.60 2.32
N LEU A 126 -24.01 -29.74 1.89
CA LEU A 126 -24.51 -29.05 0.70
C LEU A 126 -24.51 -27.53 0.88
N VAL A 127 -24.94 -27.04 2.05
CA VAL A 127 -24.87 -25.61 2.40
C VAL A 127 -23.44 -25.10 2.35
N CYS A 128 -22.48 -25.82 2.97
CA CYS A 128 -21.06 -25.47 2.92
C CYS A 128 -20.56 -25.42 1.48
N LEU A 129 -20.88 -26.42 0.66
CA LEU A 129 -20.49 -26.47 -0.75
C LEU A 129 -21.05 -25.28 -1.54
N CYS A 130 -22.33 -24.95 -1.38
CA CYS A 130 -22.95 -23.80 -2.04
C CYS A 130 -22.30 -22.46 -1.64
N GLN A 131 -21.96 -22.28 -0.36
CA GLN A 131 -21.29 -21.07 0.11
C GLN A 131 -19.86 -20.97 -0.44
N LEU A 132 -19.12 -22.07 -0.44
CA LEU A 132 -17.76 -22.13 -1.00
C LEU A 132 -17.76 -21.86 -2.51
N LEU A 133 -18.72 -22.41 -3.25
CA LEU A 133 -18.90 -22.11 -4.67
C LEU A 133 -19.22 -20.63 -4.90
N SER A 134 -20.10 -20.05 -4.08
CA SER A 134 -20.43 -18.62 -4.16
C SER A 134 -19.21 -17.72 -3.95
N PHE A 135 -18.31 -18.10 -3.04
CA PHE A 135 -17.05 -17.42 -2.81
C PHE A 135 -16.07 -17.64 -3.97
N ALA A 136 -15.90 -18.87 -4.44
CA ALA A 136 -15.01 -19.22 -5.55
C ALA A 136 -15.37 -18.49 -6.86
N PHE A 137 -16.66 -18.30 -7.12
CA PHE A 137 -17.15 -17.53 -8.28
C PHE A 137 -17.19 -16.00 -8.03
N GLY A 138 -16.82 -15.52 -6.84
CA GLY A 138 -16.78 -14.09 -6.54
C GLY A 138 -18.15 -13.41 -6.47
N LEU A 139 -19.23 -14.17 -6.27
CA LEU A 139 -20.62 -13.65 -6.28
C LEU A 139 -20.93 -12.70 -5.12
N GLN A 140 -20.06 -12.65 -4.12
CA GLN A 140 -20.22 -11.87 -2.90
C GLN A 140 -19.36 -10.58 -2.92
N SER A 141 -18.89 -10.17 -4.09
CA SER A 141 -18.13 -8.93 -4.25
C SER A 141 -19.03 -7.71 -4.04
N PRO A 142 -18.61 -6.73 -3.24
CA PRO A 142 -19.40 -5.51 -3.02
C PRO A 142 -19.57 -4.73 -4.31
N SER A 143 -20.74 -4.11 -4.47
CA SER A 143 -21.04 -3.21 -5.58
C SER A 143 -20.21 -1.92 -5.50
N ALA A 144 -20.08 -1.21 -6.62
CA ALA A 144 -19.37 0.07 -6.66
C ALA A 144 -19.93 1.11 -5.67
N VAL A 145 -21.25 1.08 -5.43
CA VAL A 145 -21.94 1.98 -4.50
C VAL A 145 -21.58 1.65 -3.05
N GLU A 146 -21.49 0.36 -2.69
CA GLU A 146 -21.05 -0.08 -1.36
C GLU A 146 -19.57 0.23 -1.13
N MET A 147 -18.72 0.00 -2.13
CA MET A 147 -17.30 0.35 -2.06
C MET A 147 -17.10 1.85 -1.85
N SER A 148 -17.81 2.70 -2.60
CA SER A 148 -17.77 4.16 -2.40
C SER A 148 -18.26 4.57 -1.01
N GLU A 149 -19.31 3.92 -0.47
CA GLU A 149 -19.77 4.19 0.90
C GLU A 149 -18.71 3.86 1.94
N ILE A 150 -18.07 2.70 1.80
CA ILE A 150 -17.00 2.26 2.70
C ILE A 150 -15.83 3.23 2.64
N CYS A 151 -15.40 3.63 1.44
CA CYS A 151 -14.32 4.58 1.24
C CYS A 151 -14.64 5.97 1.82
N GLU A 152 -15.86 6.48 1.61
CA GLU A 152 -16.32 7.78 2.13
C GLU A 152 -16.42 7.75 3.66
N LYS A 153 -16.94 6.67 4.23
CA LYS A 153 -17.13 6.54 5.68
C LYS A 153 -15.80 6.41 6.43
N ASN A 154 -14.83 5.70 5.85
CA ASN A 154 -13.58 5.33 6.52
C ASN A 154 -12.38 6.16 6.04
N ASN A 155 -12.58 7.20 5.23
CA ASN A 155 -11.51 8.04 4.68
C ASN A 155 -10.37 7.24 4.01
N CYS A 156 -10.68 6.12 3.35
CA CYS A 156 -9.68 5.12 2.90
C CYS A 156 -8.69 5.59 1.81
N ASN A 157 -8.86 6.80 1.28
CA ASN A 157 -8.15 7.26 0.07
C ASN A 157 -7.04 8.28 0.35
N VAL A 158 -6.80 8.65 1.62
CA VAL A 158 -5.82 9.69 1.99
C VAL A 158 -4.42 9.32 1.52
N ALA A 159 -3.94 8.12 1.86
CA ALA A 159 -2.59 7.67 1.47
C ALA A 159 -2.36 7.66 -0.04
N HIS A 160 -3.34 7.19 -0.82
CA HIS A 160 -3.26 7.18 -2.28
C HIS A 160 -3.18 8.59 -2.86
N GLY A 161 -4.05 9.50 -2.39
CA GLY A 161 -4.04 10.90 -2.82
C GLY A 161 -2.72 11.59 -2.48
N LEU A 162 -2.19 11.36 -1.27
CA LEU A 162 -0.90 11.88 -0.83
C LEU A 162 0.28 11.35 -1.65
N ALA A 163 0.31 10.05 -1.96
CA ALA A 163 1.35 9.44 -2.78
C ALA A 163 1.37 10.02 -4.20
N TRP A 164 0.21 10.12 -4.86
CA TRP A 164 0.10 10.72 -6.19
C TRP A 164 0.41 12.22 -6.18
N SER A 165 -0.04 12.95 -5.16
CA SER A 165 0.27 14.37 -4.99
C SER A 165 1.77 14.60 -4.86
N TYR A 166 2.46 13.80 -4.04
CA TYR A 166 3.91 13.89 -3.87
C TYR A 166 4.67 13.51 -5.15
N TYR A 167 4.26 12.43 -5.82
CA TYR A 167 4.86 12.01 -7.06
C TYR A 167 4.71 13.07 -8.18
N VAL A 168 3.48 13.48 -8.49
CA VAL A 168 3.19 14.39 -9.62
C VAL A 168 3.58 15.83 -9.30
N GLY A 169 3.40 16.26 -8.05
CA GLY A 169 3.64 17.62 -7.59
C GLY A 169 5.11 17.93 -7.34
N TYR A 170 5.94 16.90 -7.09
CA TYR A 170 7.33 17.09 -6.68
C TYR A 170 8.30 16.10 -7.35
N LEU A 171 8.21 14.79 -7.06
CA LEU A 171 9.25 13.83 -7.46
C LEU A 171 9.43 13.73 -8.99
N LYS A 172 8.33 13.73 -9.74
CA LYS A 172 8.36 13.70 -11.21
C LYS A 172 9.02 14.94 -11.82
N LEU A 173 9.10 16.04 -11.08
CA LEU A 173 9.74 17.29 -11.52
C LEU A 173 11.23 17.30 -11.18
N VAL A 174 11.55 16.87 -9.96
CA VAL A 174 12.91 16.95 -9.40
C VAL A 174 13.79 15.81 -9.86
N LEU A 175 13.33 14.56 -9.71
CA LEU A 175 14.18 13.38 -9.91
C LEU A 175 14.82 13.29 -11.30
N PRO A 176 14.12 13.59 -12.41
CA PRO A 176 14.73 13.54 -13.74
C PRO A 176 15.85 14.57 -13.94
N ARG A 177 15.88 15.65 -13.15
CA ARG A 177 16.89 16.72 -13.21
C ARG A 177 18.00 16.55 -12.17
N LEU A 178 17.84 15.63 -11.23
CA LEU A 178 18.73 15.50 -10.07
C LEU A 178 20.19 15.29 -10.48
N LYS A 179 20.47 14.41 -11.45
CA LYS A 179 21.84 14.14 -11.89
C LYS A 179 22.51 15.35 -12.56
N ASP A 180 21.73 16.17 -13.26
CA ASP A 180 22.24 17.41 -13.87
C ASP A 180 22.60 18.43 -12.79
N LEU A 181 21.73 18.60 -11.79
CA LEU A 181 21.96 19.49 -10.64
C LEU A 181 23.20 19.08 -9.83
N ILE A 182 23.39 17.77 -9.62
CA ILE A 182 24.57 17.24 -8.95
C ILE A 182 25.83 17.44 -9.80
N SER A 183 25.75 17.28 -11.11
CA SER A 183 26.88 17.53 -12.01
C SER A 183 27.32 19.00 -11.96
N GLU A 184 26.36 19.94 -11.96
CA GLU A 184 26.62 21.37 -11.81
C GLU A 184 27.24 21.67 -10.45
N PHE A 185 26.69 21.12 -9.37
CA PHE A 185 27.26 21.24 -8.03
C PHE A 185 28.71 20.74 -8.01
N ASN A 186 28.99 19.57 -8.56
CA ASN A 186 30.34 18.98 -8.54
C ASN A 186 31.39 19.83 -9.27
N ARG A 187 31.02 20.52 -10.36
CA ARG A 187 31.91 21.46 -11.07
C ARG A 187 32.42 22.58 -10.17
N ALA A 188 31.60 23.04 -9.23
CA ALA A 188 31.94 24.11 -8.30
C ALA A 188 32.52 23.61 -6.95
N ASN A 189 32.50 22.29 -6.69
CA ASN A 189 32.86 21.71 -5.39
C ASN A 189 33.80 20.50 -5.52
N ASN A 190 34.77 20.55 -6.44
CA ASN A 190 35.87 19.58 -6.59
C ASN A 190 35.42 18.10 -6.68
N ASN A 191 34.32 17.81 -7.39
CA ASN A 191 33.77 16.46 -7.53
C ASN A 191 33.54 15.74 -6.18
N LEU A 192 32.98 16.46 -5.21
CA LEU A 192 32.64 15.94 -3.89
C LEU A 192 31.86 14.61 -3.97
N LEU A 193 30.85 14.54 -4.85
CA LEU A 193 30.05 13.34 -5.11
C LEU A 193 30.64 12.59 -6.32
N LYS A 194 31.52 11.63 -6.07
CA LYS A 194 32.39 11.04 -7.12
C LYS A 194 31.71 10.10 -8.11
N CYS A 195 30.74 9.29 -7.68
CA CYS A 195 30.14 8.24 -8.51
C CYS A 195 28.73 8.63 -8.95
N LYS A 196 28.53 8.71 -10.28
CA LYS A 196 27.28 9.18 -10.88
C LYS A 196 26.14 8.17 -10.73
N GLU A 197 26.49 6.91 -10.65
CA GLU A 197 25.59 5.79 -10.37
C GLU A 197 24.99 5.98 -8.98
N THR A 198 25.80 6.46 -8.02
CA THR A 198 25.32 6.65 -6.65
C THR A 198 24.56 7.95 -6.38
N TRP A 199 24.37 8.80 -7.39
CA TRP A 199 23.64 10.06 -7.29
C TRP A 199 22.12 9.82 -7.16
N LYS A 200 21.65 9.73 -5.92
CA LYS A 200 20.24 9.50 -5.59
C LYS A 200 19.74 10.42 -4.48
N LEU A 201 18.45 10.71 -4.54
CA LEU A 201 17.70 11.33 -3.45
C LEU A 201 17.24 10.25 -2.46
N HIS A 202 17.71 10.34 -1.23
CA HIS A 202 17.32 9.43 -0.15
C HIS A 202 16.09 10.01 0.54
N ILE A 203 14.95 9.32 0.43
CA ILE A 203 13.68 9.78 0.96
C ILE A 203 13.38 9.02 2.25
N LEU A 204 13.38 9.72 3.37
CA LEU A 204 13.11 9.19 4.70
C LEU A 204 11.60 9.04 4.92
N LEU A 205 11.21 7.84 5.35
CA LEU A 205 9.84 7.42 5.56
C LEU A 205 9.68 6.81 6.98
N PRO A 206 9.63 7.64 8.04
CA PRO A 206 9.39 7.15 9.40
C PRO A 206 7.95 6.64 9.58
N MET A 207 7.79 5.40 10.05
CA MET A 207 6.46 4.82 10.32
C MET A 207 5.70 5.53 11.44
N SER A 208 6.41 6.22 12.35
CA SER A 208 5.80 7.08 13.37
C SER A 208 5.08 8.29 12.78
N CYS A 209 5.44 8.69 11.55
CA CYS A 209 5.13 9.97 10.91
C CYS A 209 5.70 11.20 11.63
N GLU A 210 6.61 11.00 12.58
CA GLU A 210 7.28 12.12 13.26
C GLU A 210 8.40 12.63 12.36
N ILE A 211 8.24 13.87 11.89
CA ILE A 211 9.21 14.53 11.02
C ILE A 211 9.84 15.69 11.78
N TYR A 212 11.17 15.77 11.71
CA TYR A 212 11.95 16.87 12.23
C TYR A 212 12.23 17.88 11.10
N ASP A 213 12.00 19.16 11.36
CA ASP A 213 12.37 20.23 10.42
C ASP A 213 13.89 20.32 10.22
N ASP A 214 14.65 19.94 11.24
CA ASP A 214 16.11 19.94 11.25
C ASP A 214 16.63 18.53 11.51
N LEU A 215 17.22 17.91 10.49
CA LEU A 215 17.82 16.58 10.59
C LEU A 215 18.94 16.51 11.63
N GLN A 216 19.61 17.61 11.95
CA GLN A 216 20.65 17.64 12.99
C GLN A 216 20.07 17.44 14.40
N LYS A 217 18.79 17.79 14.59
CA LYS A 217 18.07 17.55 15.84
C LYS A 217 17.58 16.11 15.94
N ALA A 218 17.30 15.47 14.80
CA ALA A 218 16.95 14.06 14.75
C ALA A 218 18.17 13.18 15.08
N ASP A 219 19.35 13.53 14.58
CA ASP A 219 20.60 12.82 14.84
C ASP A 219 21.80 13.76 14.66
N SER A 220 22.63 13.91 15.70
CA SER A 220 23.77 14.84 15.67
C SER A 220 24.95 14.40 14.79
N HIS A 221 24.94 13.15 14.29
CA HIS A 221 25.86 12.69 13.25
C HIS A 221 25.48 13.14 11.85
N ILE A 222 24.28 13.70 11.67
CA ILE A 222 23.82 14.28 10.41
C ILE A 222 24.04 15.79 10.50
N GLN A 223 24.81 16.36 9.59
CA GLN A 223 25.08 17.80 9.56
C GLN A 223 24.78 18.37 8.18
N TYR A 224 24.12 19.52 8.14
CA TYR A 224 23.88 20.23 6.89
C TYR A 224 25.22 20.67 6.29
N TRP A 225 25.40 20.43 4.99
CA TRP A 225 26.58 20.86 4.27
C TRP A 225 26.28 22.04 3.35
N LYS A 226 25.45 21.82 2.33
CA LYS A 226 25.16 22.81 1.29
C LYS A 226 23.95 22.41 0.45
N ASP A 227 23.25 23.37 -0.11
CA ASP A 227 22.18 23.12 -1.10
C ASP A 227 22.72 22.79 -2.49
N LEU A 228 21.98 21.96 -3.22
CA LEU A 228 22.09 21.86 -4.67
C LEU A 228 21.55 23.14 -5.36
N PRO A 229 21.97 23.42 -6.61
CA PRO A 229 21.34 24.47 -7.40
C PRO A 229 19.82 24.28 -7.45
N ALA A 230 19.09 25.38 -7.28
CA ALA A 230 17.63 25.32 -7.22
C ALA A 230 17.04 25.09 -8.62
N LEU A 231 16.12 24.14 -8.73
CA LEU A 231 15.30 23.97 -9.92
C LEU A 231 14.16 25.01 -9.90
N GLN A 232 14.12 25.89 -10.89
CA GLN A 232 13.09 26.92 -11.03
C GLN A 232 12.08 26.55 -12.11
N LEU A 233 10.79 26.52 -11.78
CA LEU A 233 9.71 26.21 -12.72
C LEU A 233 8.49 27.09 -12.49
N ASP A 234 7.78 27.44 -13.55
CA ASP A 234 6.47 28.09 -13.44
C ASP A 234 5.39 27.05 -13.22
N ARG A 235 4.60 27.17 -12.14
CA ARG A 235 3.60 26.16 -11.75
C ARG A 235 2.37 26.78 -11.11
N ALA A 236 1.19 26.33 -11.53
CA ALA A 236 -0.09 26.70 -10.92
C ALA A 236 -0.29 28.22 -10.75
N GLY A 237 0.17 29.01 -11.74
CA GLY A 237 0.09 30.48 -11.69
C GLY A 237 1.24 31.17 -10.93
N THR A 238 2.09 30.43 -10.22
CA THR A 238 3.29 30.95 -9.58
C THR A 238 4.47 30.93 -10.54
N LYS A 239 5.05 32.11 -10.80
CA LYS A 239 6.30 32.26 -11.55
C LYS A 239 7.50 31.92 -10.65
N TRP A 240 8.52 31.30 -11.22
CA TRP A 240 9.79 31.02 -10.53
C TRP A 240 9.61 30.24 -9.22
N ARG A 241 8.82 29.17 -9.24
CA ARG A 241 8.71 28.28 -8.09
C ARG A 241 10.01 27.50 -7.94
N SER A 242 10.65 27.68 -6.79
CA SER A 242 11.94 27.08 -6.45
C SER A 242 11.78 25.72 -5.78
N TYR A 243 12.46 24.72 -6.30
CA TYR A 243 12.65 23.41 -5.67
C TYR A 243 14.12 23.25 -5.29
N LYS A 244 14.39 22.95 -4.02
CA LYS A 244 15.74 22.86 -3.46
C LYS A 244 15.91 21.53 -2.75
N GLN A 245 17.11 20.97 -2.84
CA GLN A 245 17.53 19.78 -2.11
C GLN A 245 18.84 20.10 -1.41
N SER A 246 18.98 19.57 -0.19
CA SER A 246 20.15 19.82 0.65
C SER A 246 21.05 18.59 0.71
N ILE A 247 22.36 18.83 0.68
CA ILE A 247 23.39 17.82 0.92
C ILE A 247 23.72 17.84 2.40
N TYR A 248 23.81 16.65 2.98
CA TYR A 248 24.22 16.44 4.35
C TYR A 248 25.52 15.64 4.42
N THR A 249 26.32 15.92 5.43
CA THR A 249 27.39 15.02 5.87
C THR A 249 26.85 14.07 6.92
N ILE A 250 27.25 12.80 6.82
CA ILE A 250 26.90 11.76 7.79
C ILE A 250 28.18 11.14 8.31
N LEU A 251 28.38 11.24 9.63
CA LEU A 251 29.53 10.65 10.32
C LEU A 251 29.31 9.15 10.53
N GLY A 252 30.17 8.33 9.92
CA GLY A 252 30.19 6.89 10.15
C GLY A 252 30.90 6.49 11.44
N GLU A 253 30.64 5.26 11.90
CA GLU A 253 31.34 4.66 13.04
C GLU A 253 32.86 4.55 12.83
N ASP A 254 33.29 4.44 11.57
CA ASP A 254 34.69 4.47 11.14
C ASP A 254 35.30 5.89 11.13
N LYS A 255 34.56 6.88 11.66
CA LYS A 255 34.87 8.31 11.65
C LYS A 255 35.06 8.89 10.25
N LYS A 256 34.55 8.21 9.20
CA LYS A 256 34.56 8.75 7.84
C LYS A 256 33.29 9.53 7.57
N LEU A 257 33.44 10.65 6.87
CA LEU A 257 32.35 11.49 6.43
C LEU A 257 31.82 10.99 5.08
N ASN A 258 30.52 10.74 5.02
CA ASN A 258 29.80 10.41 3.80
C ASN A 258 28.90 11.57 3.43
N TYR A 259 28.70 11.80 2.13
CA TYR A 259 27.85 12.87 1.63
C TYR A 259 26.64 12.26 0.95
N CYS A 260 25.44 12.72 1.29
CA CYS A 260 24.22 12.29 0.60
C CYS A 260 23.20 13.42 0.52
N ILE A 261 22.30 13.28 -0.45
CA ILE A 261 21.13 14.13 -0.56
C ILE A 261 19.99 13.37 0.09
N VAL A 262 19.44 13.92 1.16
CA VAL A 262 18.43 13.28 1.99
C VAL A 262 17.35 14.27 2.39
N GLU A 263 16.10 13.81 2.40
CA GLU A 263 14.95 14.60 2.82
C GLU A 263 13.87 13.69 3.41
N TYR A 264 13.01 14.23 4.28
CA TYR A 264 11.78 13.56 4.69
C TYR A 264 10.73 13.62 3.60
N ALA A 265 9.85 12.61 3.53
CA ALA A 265 8.64 12.68 2.72
C ALA A 265 7.60 13.60 3.39
N PRO A 266 7.33 14.81 2.87
CA PRO A 266 6.44 15.76 3.54
C PRO A 266 5.00 15.28 3.78
N PRO A 267 4.39 14.39 2.96
CA PRO A 267 3.05 13.89 3.23
C PRO A 267 2.89 13.16 4.57
N LEU A 268 3.95 12.56 5.12
CA LEU A 268 3.88 11.92 6.44
C LEU A 268 3.61 12.94 7.55
N GLN A 269 4.11 14.18 7.42
CA GLN A 269 3.82 15.25 8.38
C GLN A 269 2.34 15.64 8.33
N SER A 270 1.73 15.57 7.15
CA SER A 270 0.28 15.79 7.00
C SER A 270 -0.52 14.70 7.72
N LEU A 271 -0.11 13.42 7.59
CA LEU A 271 -0.73 12.33 8.34
C LEU A 271 -0.57 12.50 9.85
N TYR A 272 0.60 12.97 10.31
CA TYR A 272 0.82 13.27 11.72
C TYR A 272 -0.10 14.38 12.19
N ALA A 273 -0.16 15.51 11.48
CA ALA A 273 -1.02 16.64 11.83
C ALA A 273 -2.50 16.26 11.84
N MET A 274 -2.97 15.48 10.85
CA MET A 274 -4.33 14.95 10.83
C MET A 274 -4.63 14.11 12.08
N SER A 275 -3.64 13.37 12.60
CA SER A 275 -3.83 12.55 13.80
C SER A 275 -3.88 13.34 15.11
N GLN A 276 -3.44 14.60 15.08
CA GLN A 276 -3.52 15.51 16.23
C GLN A 276 -4.78 16.37 16.20
N ASP A 277 -5.51 16.38 15.08
CA ASP A 277 -6.72 17.17 14.90
C ASP A 277 -7.96 16.33 15.19
N GLU A 278 -8.68 16.66 16.27
CA GLU A 278 -9.90 15.96 16.68
C GLU A 278 -10.98 15.98 15.59
N SER A 279 -11.00 16.98 14.72
CA SER A 279 -11.99 17.11 13.65
C SER A 279 -11.79 16.12 12.50
N ALA A 280 -10.59 15.55 12.36
CA ALA A 280 -10.26 14.64 11.27
C ALA A 280 -10.79 13.21 11.49
N ALA A 281 -11.21 12.88 12.72
CA ALA A 281 -11.56 11.51 13.12
C ALA A 281 -10.50 10.49 12.67
N PHE A 282 -9.22 10.84 12.86
CA PHE A 282 -8.06 10.12 12.35
C PHE A 282 -7.14 9.75 13.51
N GLY A 283 -7.17 8.50 13.96
CA GLY A 283 -6.44 8.04 15.13
C GLY A 283 -4.99 7.69 14.86
N ARG A 284 -4.26 7.29 15.92
CA ARG A 284 -2.90 6.75 15.81
C ARG A 284 -2.82 5.47 14.98
N GLU A 285 -3.83 4.60 15.10
CA GLU A 285 -3.92 3.35 14.32
C GLU A 285 -4.15 3.65 12.84
N ASP A 286 -5.09 4.54 12.52
CA ASP A 286 -5.35 5.00 11.15
C ASP A 286 -4.11 5.65 10.54
N ARG A 287 -3.38 6.46 11.32
CA ARG A 287 -2.11 7.07 10.90
C ARG A 287 -1.10 6.02 10.46
N LEU A 288 -0.88 5.00 11.27
CA LEU A 288 0.07 3.93 10.96
C LEU A 288 -0.36 3.19 9.69
N GLU A 289 -1.64 2.83 9.57
CA GLU A 289 -2.17 2.12 8.40
C GLU A 289 -2.00 2.97 7.13
N GLN A 290 -2.36 4.26 7.17
CA GLN A 290 -2.21 5.16 6.03
C GLN A 290 -0.73 5.44 5.71
N ALA A 291 0.17 5.48 6.69
CA ALA A 291 1.60 5.64 6.45
C ALA A 291 2.20 4.43 5.72
N GLN A 292 1.82 3.21 6.14
CA GLN A 292 2.21 1.97 5.48
C GLN A 292 1.66 1.92 4.05
N LEU A 293 0.38 2.27 3.88
CA LEU A 293 -0.27 2.35 2.58
C LEU A 293 0.42 3.38 1.67
N PHE A 294 0.76 4.56 2.19
CA PHE A 294 1.47 5.60 1.47
C PHE A 294 2.83 5.10 0.98
N CYS A 295 3.62 4.44 1.83
CA CYS A 295 4.93 3.91 1.45
C CYS A 295 4.82 2.85 0.35
N ARG A 296 3.86 1.93 0.48
CA ARG A 296 3.59 0.91 -0.54
C ARG A 296 3.18 1.55 -1.87
N THR A 297 2.17 2.42 -1.86
CA THR A 297 1.66 3.08 -3.05
C THR A 297 2.73 3.94 -3.72
N LEU A 298 3.51 4.71 -2.96
CA LEU A 298 4.61 5.50 -3.51
C LEU A 298 5.69 4.61 -4.15
N GLY A 299 6.03 3.49 -3.50
CA GLY A 299 6.95 2.49 -4.04
C GLY A 299 6.47 1.93 -5.39
N GLU A 300 5.19 1.53 -5.48
CA GLU A 300 4.58 1.04 -6.71
C GLU A 300 4.56 2.08 -7.84
N ILE A 301 4.23 3.34 -7.51
CA ILE A 301 4.25 4.46 -8.47
C ILE A 301 5.67 4.65 -9.03
N LEU A 302 6.68 4.71 -8.16
CA LEU A 302 8.05 4.97 -8.57
C LEU A 302 8.68 3.81 -9.33
N GLN A 303 8.37 2.56 -8.97
CA GLN A 303 8.80 1.37 -9.72
C GLN A 303 8.30 1.38 -11.17
N ARG A 304 7.09 1.92 -11.41
CA ARG A 304 6.52 2.06 -12.76
C ARG A 304 7.03 3.30 -13.51
N SER A 305 7.70 4.22 -12.82
CA SER A 305 8.16 5.50 -13.39
C SER A 305 9.55 5.38 -14.00
N LYS A 306 9.62 5.24 -15.33
CA LYS A 306 10.89 5.17 -16.07
C LYS A 306 11.77 6.42 -15.88
N GLU A 307 11.17 7.60 -15.79
CA GLU A 307 11.88 8.89 -15.66
C GLU A 307 12.55 9.06 -14.28
N CYS A 308 12.02 8.40 -13.26
CA CYS A 308 12.55 8.49 -11.89
C CYS A 308 13.52 7.36 -11.55
N ALA A 309 13.61 6.34 -12.41
CA ALA A 309 14.41 5.14 -12.17
C ALA A 309 15.87 5.49 -11.89
N GLY A 310 16.44 4.86 -10.85
CA GLY A 310 17.84 5.04 -10.48
C GLY A 310 18.21 6.42 -9.92
N CYS A 311 17.23 7.29 -9.60
CA CYS A 311 17.48 8.63 -9.04
C CYS A 311 16.96 8.79 -7.60
N TYR A 312 16.36 7.76 -7.01
CA TYR A 312 15.83 7.78 -5.65
C TYR A 312 16.18 6.51 -4.87
N ARG A 313 16.16 6.60 -3.54
CA ARG A 313 16.16 5.46 -2.62
C ARG A 313 15.15 5.74 -1.51
N LEU A 314 14.17 4.88 -1.34
CA LEU A 314 13.24 4.96 -0.20
C LEU A 314 13.89 4.32 1.03
N ILE A 315 13.85 5.02 2.16
CA ILE A 315 14.36 4.54 3.46
C ILE A 315 13.17 4.50 4.41
N VAL A 316 12.53 3.33 4.48
CA VAL A 316 11.40 3.07 5.38
C VAL A 316 11.96 2.52 6.69
N TYR A 317 11.63 3.16 7.82
CA TYR A 317 12.11 2.73 9.12
C TYR A 317 11.06 2.93 10.21
N GLU A 318 11.15 2.11 11.26
CA GLU A 318 10.42 2.27 12.52
C GLU A 318 11.47 2.39 13.61
N GLU A 319 11.46 3.50 14.36
CA GLU A 319 12.36 3.66 15.50
C GLU A 319 11.99 2.63 16.57
N SER A 320 12.90 1.70 16.84
CA SER A 320 12.79 0.82 17.99
C SER A 320 12.84 1.68 19.25
N GLY A 321 12.02 1.39 20.26
CA GLY A 321 12.01 2.12 21.54
C GLY A 321 13.34 2.06 22.32
N ASP A 322 14.35 1.35 21.82
CA ASP A 322 15.72 1.42 22.30
C ASP A 322 16.37 2.73 21.86
N SER A 323 16.80 3.50 22.86
CA SER A 323 17.37 4.84 22.81
C SER A 323 18.74 4.92 22.10
N ASP A 324 18.89 4.42 20.88
CA ASP A 324 20.06 4.73 20.05
C ASP A 324 19.84 6.11 19.41
N SER A 325 20.43 7.14 20.01
CA SER A 325 20.37 8.53 19.53
C SER A 325 20.96 8.72 18.13
N HIS A 326 21.67 7.72 17.60
CA HIS A 326 22.32 7.76 16.30
C HIS A 326 21.75 6.75 15.29
N PHE A 327 20.56 6.22 15.56
CA PHE A 327 19.91 5.23 14.70
C PHE A 327 19.76 5.71 13.25
N LEU A 328 19.32 6.95 13.04
CA LEU A 328 19.01 7.48 11.72
C LEU A 328 20.25 7.56 10.82
N SER A 329 21.37 8.07 11.36
CA SER A 329 22.65 8.12 10.66
C SER A 329 23.11 6.73 10.22
N LYS A 330 22.98 5.72 11.09
CA LYS A 330 23.32 4.32 10.79
C LYS A 330 22.44 3.73 9.70
N GLU A 331 21.13 3.97 9.76
CA GLU A 331 20.19 3.46 8.75
C GLU A 331 20.43 4.09 7.38
N ILE A 332 20.72 5.40 7.32
CA ILE A 332 21.10 6.06 6.06
C ILE A 332 22.41 5.48 5.51
N LEU A 333 23.44 5.35 6.35
CA LEU A 333 24.74 4.78 5.92
C LEU A 333 24.62 3.34 5.44
N LYS A 334 23.77 2.53 6.07
CA LYS A 334 23.45 1.17 5.62
C LYS A 334 22.86 1.19 4.21
N HIS A 335 21.91 2.09 3.93
CA HIS A 335 21.34 2.24 2.58
C HIS A 335 22.37 2.74 1.55
N ILE A 336 23.24 3.69 1.93
CA ILE A 336 24.32 4.19 1.06
C ILE A 336 25.31 3.06 0.73
N ARG A 337 25.75 2.28 1.72
CA ARG A 337 26.68 1.14 1.51
C ARG A 337 26.05 0.07 0.63
N GLN A 338 24.77 -0.27 0.87
CA GLN A 338 24.03 -1.23 0.06
C GLN A 338 23.94 -0.78 -1.40
N GLN A 339 23.65 0.50 -1.61
CA GLN A 339 23.63 1.09 -2.94
C GLN A 339 25.00 1.03 -3.62
N HIS A 340 26.07 1.37 -2.90
CA HIS A 340 27.43 1.23 -3.42
C HIS A 340 27.70 -0.22 -3.86
N LEU A 341 27.31 -1.22 -3.06
CA LEU A 341 27.51 -2.63 -3.42
C LEU A 341 26.70 -3.04 -4.66
N GLU A 342 25.43 -2.62 -4.74
CA GLU A 342 24.54 -2.92 -5.88
C GLU A 342 25.03 -2.29 -7.20
N GLU A 343 25.67 -1.12 -7.14
CA GLU A 343 26.00 -0.32 -8.33
C GLU A 343 27.49 -0.37 -8.73
N TYR A 344 28.42 -0.49 -7.77
CA TYR A 344 29.85 -0.61 -8.09
C TYR A 344 30.22 -1.98 -8.64
N THR A 345 29.59 -3.06 -8.15
CA THR A 345 29.81 -4.41 -8.69
C THR A 345 29.40 -4.53 -10.16
N MET A 346 28.49 -3.67 -10.63
CA MET A 346 28.10 -3.56 -12.04
C MET A 346 29.07 -2.72 -12.88
N CYS A 347 29.81 -1.79 -12.27
CA CYS A 347 30.82 -0.96 -12.96
C CYS A 347 32.14 -1.71 -13.21
N GLU A 348 32.57 -2.60 -12.31
CA GLU A 348 33.77 -3.43 -12.51
C GLU A 348 33.54 -4.54 -13.56
N GLY A 349 32.32 -5.06 -13.68
CA GLY A 349 31.97 -6.07 -14.69
C GLY A 349 32.05 -5.59 -16.15
N ASN A 350 32.14 -4.29 -16.41
CA ASN A 350 32.26 -3.70 -17.75
C ASN A 350 33.67 -3.17 -18.07
N HIS A 351 34.63 -3.24 -17.13
CA HIS A 351 35.97 -2.71 -17.33
C HIS A 351 37.12 -3.72 -17.17
N GLU A 352 36.85 -4.97 -16.79
CA GLU A 352 37.86 -6.03 -16.80
C GLU A 352 37.69 -6.98 -17.99
N SER A 353 38.13 -6.51 -19.16
CA SER A 353 38.53 -7.37 -20.27
C SER A 353 39.99 -7.11 -20.60
N SER A 354 40.87 -7.53 -19.71
CA SER A 354 42.24 -7.88 -20.09
C SER A 354 42.84 -8.92 -19.13
N THR A 355 42.92 -10.14 -19.64
CA THR A 355 44.05 -11.05 -19.46
C THR A 355 44.20 -11.71 -18.09
N PHE A 356 43.40 -12.75 -17.83
CA PHE A 356 43.91 -13.95 -17.16
C PHE A 356 43.29 -15.20 -17.77
N LEU A 357 44.17 -16.14 -18.12
CA LEU A 357 43.86 -17.43 -18.75
C LEU A 357 42.71 -18.14 -18.03
N SER A 358 41.63 -18.41 -18.77
CA SER A 358 40.70 -19.48 -18.41
C SER A 358 40.65 -20.46 -19.57
N THR A 359 41.04 -21.69 -19.26
CA THR A 359 40.94 -22.87 -20.11
C THR A 359 39.51 -23.01 -20.60
N GLU A 360 39.29 -22.89 -21.90
CA GLU A 360 38.02 -23.20 -22.55
C GLU A 360 37.63 -24.67 -22.27
N PRO A 361 36.38 -24.96 -21.88
CA PRO A 361 35.86 -26.31 -22.00
C PRO A 361 35.59 -26.57 -23.49
N ASN A 362 36.40 -27.45 -24.08
CA ASN A 362 36.20 -28.01 -25.42
C ASN A 362 34.81 -28.65 -25.52
N ILE A 363 33.87 -27.95 -26.15
CA ILE A 363 32.64 -28.55 -26.67
C ILE A 363 32.98 -29.04 -28.08
N LEU A 364 33.29 -30.32 -28.19
CA LEU A 364 33.41 -31.05 -29.46
C LEU A 364 32.03 -31.10 -30.13
N ILE A 365 31.75 -30.14 -31.00
CA ILE A 365 30.71 -30.25 -32.02
C ILE A 365 31.44 -30.38 -33.35
N SER A 366 31.17 -31.50 -34.01
CA SER A 366 31.71 -31.93 -35.29
C SER A 366 31.66 -30.83 -36.35
N ASP A 367 32.81 -30.55 -36.97
CA ASP A 367 32.93 -29.77 -38.19
C ASP A 367 32.08 -30.38 -39.31
N SER A 368 31.21 -29.59 -39.95
CA SER A 368 31.17 -29.46 -41.42
C SER A 368 30.03 -28.55 -41.88
N GLU A 369 30.36 -27.76 -42.91
CA GLU A 369 29.50 -26.94 -43.79
C GLU A 369 29.34 -25.45 -43.42
N LEU A 370 30.31 -24.66 -43.89
CA LEU A 370 30.22 -23.20 -44.01
C LEU A 370 29.04 -22.78 -44.91
N PRO A 371 28.32 -21.69 -44.58
CA PRO A 371 27.44 -21.03 -45.54
C PRO A 371 28.23 -20.13 -46.50
N GLY A 372 28.03 -20.32 -47.81
CA GLY A 372 28.60 -19.50 -48.88
C GLY A 372 27.96 -18.11 -49.00
N PRO A 373 28.62 -17.17 -49.71
CA PRO A 373 28.21 -15.77 -49.74
C PRO A 373 26.91 -15.52 -50.52
N LEU A 374 26.11 -14.58 -49.98
CA LEU A 374 24.83 -14.12 -50.52
C LEU A 374 24.96 -13.58 -51.94
N ARG A 375 24.22 -14.20 -52.86
CA ARG A 375 24.08 -13.78 -54.25
C ARG A 375 22.84 -12.88 -54.35
N SER A 376 23.05 -11.63 -54.75
CA SER A 376 22.00 -10.69 -55.11
C SER A 376 21.62 -10.93 -56.57
N ASP A 377 20.39 -11.39 -56.83
CA ASP A 377 19.73 -11.22 -58.13
C ASP A 377 18.23 -11.01 -57.84
N GLY A 378 17.69 -9.91 -58.39
CA GLY A 378 16.34 -9.43 -58.12
C GLY A 378 15.26 -10.11 -58.95
N PHE A 379 14.02 -9.90 -58.52
CA PHE A 379 12.89 -9.36 -59.29
C PHE A 379 11.85 -8.81 -58.30
#